data_AF-A0A3A4WQ02-F1
#
_entry.id   AF-A0A3A4WQ02-F1
#
_cell.length_a   1.000
_cell.length_b   1.000
_cell.length_c   1.000
_cell.angle_alpha   90.00
_cell.angle_beta   90.00
_cell.angle_gamma   90.00
#
_symmetry.space_group_name_H-M   'P 1'
#
loop_
_entity.id
_entity.type
_entity.pdbx_description
1 polymer ?
#
loop_
_entity_poly.entity_id
_entity_poly.type
_entity_poly.pdbx_seq_one_letter_code
_entity_poly.pdbx_strand_id
1 'polypeptide(L)'
;MRKTGADSSALILLAKCNLLDCFSALATLIIPPSVFDETASEDLAARYPDAVIIADLVYRGNIRVEAVEIEKPDMPLTLNRGESDA
;
A
#
# COMPACT_ATOMS: atom_id res chain seq x y z
N MET A 1 17.42 7.33 -6.68
CA MET A 1 16.28 6.39 -6.80
C MET A 1 15.00 7.19 -6.58
N ARG A 2 14.00 7.08 -7.45
CA ARG A 2 12.75 7.85 -7.35
C ARG A 2 11.88 7.28 -6.23
N LYS A 3 11.25 8.14 -5.42
CA LYS A 3 10.22 7.74 -4.44
C LYS A 3 8.85 7.79 -5.12
N THR A 4 8.05 6.76 -4.92
CA THR A 4 6.70 6.65 -5.51
C THR A 4 5.72 6.11 -4.48
N GLY A 5 4.52 6.68 -4.43
CA GLY A 5 3.41 6.12 -3.67
C GLY A 5 2.54 5.23 -4.56
N ALA A 6 1.89 4.25 -3.94
CA ALA A 6 0.85 3.45 -4.58
C ALA A 6 -0.34 3.31 -3.62
N ASP A 7 -1.55 3.32 -4.18
CA ASP A 7 -2.75 2.91 -3.46
C ASP A 7 -2.86 1.38 -3.40
N SER A 8 -3.80 0.90 -2.58
CA SER A 8 -4.03 -0.52 -2.33
C SER A 8 -4.32 -1.31 -3.61
N SER A 9 -5.09 -0.72 -4.54
CA SER A 9 -5.49 -1.39 -5.78
C SER A 9 -4.31 -1.61 -6.73
N ALA A 10 -3.42 -0.62 -6.85
CA ALA A 10 -2.23 -0.72 -7.66
C ALA A 10 -1.24 -1.74 -7.08
N LEU A 11 -1.06 -1.75 -5.75
CA LEU A 11 -0.24 -2.75 -5.05
C LEU A 11 -0.73 -4.17 -5.29
N ILE A 12 -2.02 -4.42 -5.07
CA ILE A 12 -2.65 -5.72 -5.26
C ILE A 12 -2.50 -6.16 -6.73
N LEU A 13 -2.78 -5.27 -7.69
CA LEU A 13 -2.65 -5.59 -9.10
C LEU A 13 -1.22 -5.98 -9.48
N LEU A 14 -0.23 -5.20 -9.05
CA LEU A 14 1.19 -5.47 -9.31
C LEU A 14 1.64 -6.78 -8.67
N ALA A 15 1.17 -7.08 -7.44
CA ALA A 15 1.46 -8.34 -6.75
C ALA A 15 0.84 -9.53 -7.50
N LYS A 16 -0.44 -9.44 -7.90
CA LYS A 16 -1.11 -10.49 -8.68
C LYS A 16 -0.47 -10.72 -10.05
N CYS A 17 0.09 -9.68 -10.66
CA CYS A 17 0.84 -9.79 -11.91
C CYS A 17 2.30 -10.23 -11.71
N ASN A 18 2.77 -10.43 -10.47
CA ASN A 18 4.17 -10.73 -10.15
C ASN A 18 5.16 -9.67 -10.69
N LEU A 19 4.71 -8.42 -10.74
CA LEU A 19 5.49 -7.26 -11.23
C LEU A 19 5.99 -6.36 -10.10
N LEU A 20 5.55 -6.60 -8.87
CA LEU A 20 5.86 -5.74 -7.73
C LEU A 20 7.35 -5.74 -7.38
N ASP A 21 8.02 -6.90 -7.47
CA ASP A 21 9.47 -7.02 -7.33
C ASP A 21 10.22 -6.17 -8.35
N CYS A 22 9.85 -6.31 -9.64
CA CYS A 22 10.42 -5.54 -10.74
C CYS A 22 10.22 -4.04 -10.52
N PHE A 23 9.05 -3.62 -10.05
CA PHE A 23 8.77 -2.23 -9.76
C PHE A 23 9.62 -1.70 -8.59
N SER A 24 9.78 -2.50 -7.53
CA SER A 24 10.60 -2.13 -6.37
C SER A 24 12.09 -1.96 -6.71
N ALA A 25 12.57 -2.59 -7.78
CA ALA A 25 13.93 -2.38 -8.29
C ALA A 25 14.10 -1.03 -9.00
N LEU A 26 13.02 -0.44 -9.54
CA LEU A 26 13.05 0.82 -10.30
C LEU A 26 12.79 2.06 -9.42
N ALA A 27 12.03 1.89 -8.34
CA ALA A 27 11.65 2.98 -7.43
C ALA A 27 11.50 2.48 -5.99
N THR A 28 11.77 3.37 -5.03
CA THR A 28 11.43 3.11 -3.63
C THR A 28 9.94 3.35 -3.45
N LEU A 29 9.20 2.29 -3.13
CA LEU A 29 7.76 2.38 -2.88
C LEU A 29 7.53 2.79 -1.43
N ILE A 30 6.73 3.83 -1.22
CA ILE A 30 6.35 4.33 0.10
C ILE A 30 4.83 4.30 0.21
N ILE A 31 4.31 3.64 1.24
CA ILE A 31 2.87 3.45 1.44
C ILE A 31 2.47 3.91 2.85
N PRO A 32 1.27 4.47 3.03
CA PRO A 32 0.69 4.71 4.36
C PRO A 32 0.44 3.41 5.14
N PRO A 33 0.37 3.45 6.48
CA PRO A 33 -0.03 2.32 7.30
C PRO A 33 -1.40 1.74 6.91
N SER A 34 -2.39 2.57 6.59
CA SER A 34 -3.72 2.11 6.17
C SER A 34 -3.66 1.25 4.89
N VAL A 35 -2.84 1.65 3.92
CA VAL A 35 -2.61 0.86 2.69
C VAL A 35 -1.95 -0.48 3.01
N PHE A 36 -1.05 -0.54 3.99
CA PHE A 36 -0.49 -1.80 4.45
C PHE A 36 -1.56 -2.70 5.07
N ASP A 37 -2.39 -2.16 5.95
CA ASP A 37 -3.45 -2.92 6.62
C ASP A 37 -4.48 -3.50 5.64
N GLU A 38 -4.82 -2.73 4.60
CA GLU A 38 -5.73 -3.13 3.51
C GLU A 38 -5.14 -4.18 2.55
N THR A 39 -3.82 -4.29 2.45
CA THR A 39 -3.17 -5.11 1.41
C THR A 39 -2.34 -6.28 1.94
N ALA A 40 -1.83 -6.20 3.16
CA ALA A 40 -0.77 -7.06 3.67
C ALA A 40 -0.83 -7.30 5.19
N SER A 41 -1.97 -7.02 5.84
CA SER A 41 -2.20 -7.41 7.24
C SER A 41 -2.04 -8.93 7.44
N GLU A 42 -1.71 -9.36 8.66
CA GLU A 42 -1.48 -10.78 8.98
C GLU A 42 -2.67 -11.67 8.58
N ASP A 43 -3.90 -11.18 8.82
CA ASP A 43 -5.14 -11.88 8.44
C ASP A 43 -5.28 -12.04 6.92
N LEU A 44 -4.86 -11.05 6.14
CA LEU A 44 -4.87 -11.11 4.67
C LEU A 44 -3.76 -12.03 4.17
N ALA A 45 -2.55 -11.93 4.72
CA ALA A 45 -1.42 -12.77 4.35
C ALA A 45 -1.70 -14.26 4.63
N ALA A 46 -2.48 -14.57 5.67
CA ALA A 46 -2.92 -15.94 5.96
C ALA A 46 -3.89 -16.52 4.91
N ARG A 47 -4.55 -15.68 4.11
CA ARG A 47 -5.63 -16.07 3.18
C ARG A 47 -5.28 -15.89 1.72
N TYR A 48 -4.47 -14.88 1.38
CA TYR A 48 -4.25 -14.43 0.02
C TYR A 48 -2.76 -14.44 -0.34
N PRO A 49 -2.34 -15.16 -1.39
CA PRO A 49 -0.94 -15.22 -1.79
C PRO A 49 -0.32 -13.86 -2.15
N ASP A 50 -1.11 -12.96 -2.74
CA ASP A 50 -0.65 -11.61 -3.07
C ASP A 50 -0.36 -10.76 -1.83
N ALA A 51 -1.14 -10.93 -0.76
CA ALA A 51 -0.87 -10.26 0.51
C ALA A 51 0.46 -10.75 1.13
N VAL A 52 0.80 -12.04 0.98
CA VAL A 52 2.09 -12.58 1.42
C VAL A 52 3.25 -11.93 0.68
N ILE A 53 3.12 -11.76 -0.64
CA ILE A 53 4.15 -11.12 -1.47
C ILE A 53 4.38 -9.67 -1.03
N ILE A 54 3.30 -8.92 -0.80
CA ILE A 54 3.39 -7.53 -0.35
C ILE A 54 4.03 -7.47 1.05
N ALA A 55 3.61 -8.33 1.98
CA ALA A 55 4.17 -8.38 3.34
C ALA A 55 5.67 -8.73 3.35
N ASP A 56 6.11 -9.70 2.54
CA ASP A 56 7.52 -10.08 2.41
C ASP A 56 8.35 -8.92 1.85
N LEU A 57 7.83 -8.17 0.87
CA LEU A 57 8.52 -7.00 0.32
C LEU A 57 8.62 -5.83 1.30
N VAL A 58 7.62 -5.66 2.16
CA VAL A 58 7.67 -4.71 3.27
C VAL A 58 8.72 -5.16 4.29
N TYR A 59 8.69 -6.43 4.70
CA TYR A 59 9.64 -6.99 5.66
C TYR A 59 11.10 -6.87 5.20
N ARG A 60 11.35 -7.07 3.90
CA ARG A 60 12.68 -6.89 3.28
C ARG A 60 13.08 -5.43 3.09
N GLY A 61 12.17 -4.49 3.31
CA GLY A 61 12.41 -3.05 3.17
C GLY A 61 12.35 -2.54 1.73
N ASN A 62 11.88 -3.34 0.77
CA ASN A 62 11.64 -2.93 -0.62
C ASN A 62 10.46 -1.96 -0.71
N ILE A 63 9.47 -2.14 0.16
CA ILE A 63 8.34 -1.24 0.36
C ILE A 63 8.46 -0.65 1.77
N ARG A 64 8.39 0.67 1.88
CA ARG A 64 8.49 1.36 3.17
C ARG A 64 7.11 1.82 3.60
N VAL A 65 6.70 1.39 4.79
CA VAL A 65 5.49 1.90 5.43
C VAL A 65 5.87 3.16 6.19
N GLU A 66 5.37 4.31 5.75
CA GLU A 66 5.63 5.61 6.37
C GLU A 66 4.32 6.31 6.67
N ALA A 67 4.19 6.89 7.87
CA ALA A 67 3.07 7.76 8.17
C ALA A 67 3.17 8.99 7.27
N VAL A 68 2.21 9.13 6.36
CA VAL A 68 2.05 10.35 5.57
C VAL A 68 1.19 11.27 6.41
N GLU A 69 1.75 12.39 6.88
CA GLU A 69 0.93 13.48 7.40
C GLU A 69 0.15 14.07 6.24
N ILE A 70 -1.08 13.57 6.05
CA ILE A 70 -2.03 14.19 5.14
C ILE A 70 -2.50 15.45 5.87
N GLU A 71 -1.97 16.62 5.50
CA GLU A 71 -2.64 17.88 5.79
C GLU A 71 -4.06 17.71 5.25
N LYS A 72 -5.05 17.55 6.15
CA LYS A 72 -6.45 17.46 5.74
C LYS A 72 -6.74 18.75 4.99
N PRO A 73 -6.93 18.72 3.66
CA PRO A 73 -7.42 19.91 3.01
C PRO A 73 -8.79 20.17 3.62
N ASP A 74 -9.05 21.40 4.05
CA ASP A 74 -10.40 21.86 4.39
C ASP A 74 -11.26 21.75 3.12
N MET A 75 -11.72 20.53 2.83
CA MET A 75 -12.45 20.22 1.63
C MET A 75 -13.93 20.54 1.95
N PRO A 76 -14.54 21.57 1.32
CA PRO A 76 -15.88 22.03 1.67
C PRO A 76 -16.99 21.08 1.20
N LEU A 77 -16.64 19.89 0.71
CA LEU A 77 -17.55 18.92 0.11
C LEU A 77 -17.35 17.56 0.79
N THR A 78 -18.30 17.18 1.63
CA THR A 78 -18.40 15.82 2.17
C THR A 78 -18.98 14.90 1.10
N LEU A 79 -18.15 14.03 0.51
CA LEU A 79 -18.65 12.81 -0.10
C LEU A 79 -19.05 11.86 1.04
N ASN A 80 -20.27 11.32 0.97
CA ASN A 80 -20.92 10.57 2.05
C ASN A 80 -20.01 9.51 2.69
N ARG A 81 -19.60 9.75 3.95
CA ARG A 81 -19.34 8.83 5.09
C ARG A 81 -18.91 7.36 4.82
N GLY A 82 -18.26 7.05 3.70
CA GLY A 82 -17.69 5.74 3.41
C GLY A 82 -16.18 5.65 3.66
N GLU A 83 -15.50 6.79 3.76
CA GLU A 83 -14.03 6.89 3.84
C GLU A 83 -13.48 6.99 5.28
N SER A 84 -14.33 6.85 6.30
CA SER A 84 -13.91 6.97 7.71
C SER A 84 -13.78 5.64 8.45
N ASP A 85 -13.99 4.51 7.77
CA ASP A 85 -13.97 3.16 8.34
C ASP A 85 -13.03 2.19 7.58
N ALA A 86 -12.01 2.72 6.90
CA ALA A 86 -10.89 1.95 6.35
C ALA A 86 -9.56 2.50 6.89
#